data_AF-A0ABD3FBR8-F1
#
_entry.id   AF-A0ABD3FBR8-F1
#
_cell.length_a   1.000
_cell.length_b   1.000
_cell.length_c   1.000
_cell.angle_alpha   90.00
_cell.angle_beta   90.00
_cell.angle_gamma   90.00
#
_symmetry.space_group_name_H-M   'P 1'
#
loop_
_entity.id
_entity.type
_entity.pdbx_description
1 polymer ?
#
loop_
_entity_poly.entity_id
_entity_poly.type
_entity_poly.pdbx_seq_one_letter_code
_entity_poly.pdbx_strand_id
1 'polypeptide(L)'
;MTGGYVQSEQQALKSRWMIWCEGRIFIVDLAEGLHEKVVVDVNRAMRNATGTGDNNLVSSGAAYIGEHRRTLPADVSALLALLEPDCSFGPRENLRGAELPPSFNWWTFHTLKVEVGVFQTWGGPGGLDFKTDAWRQCPGVEYVLCIHISADLNVCQFRLDSTLNGDMPPTDIVNNSVLEFDARRLLWLPPGADLPAGFNDPVRVNLFNVVEPILTAARRQIALDQAEQALEDAAGLPRH
;
A
#
# COMPACT_ATOMS: atom_id res chain seq x y z
N MET A 1 -12.37 20.84 11.23
CA MET A 1 -12.35 19.40 11.54
C MET A 1 -13.76 18.99 11.90
N THR A 2 -14.46 18.33 10.99
CA THR A 2 -15.72 17.64 11.28
C THR A 2 -15.37 16.20 11.59
N GLY A 3 -15.28 15.85 12.87
CA GLY A 3 -15.23 14.44 13.27
C GLY A 3 -16.58 13.80 12.97
N GLY A 4 -16.58 12.68 12.24
CA GLY A 4 -17.78 11.87 12.02
C GLY A 4 -18.04 10.99 13.24
N TYR A 5 -19.27 10.97 13.74
CA TYR A 5 -19.72 10.01 14.74
C TYR A 5 -20.33 8.78 14.07
N VAL A 6 -20.31 7.64 14.74
CA VAL A 6 -20.98 6.42 14.28
C VAL A 6 -22.49 6.59 14.49
N GLN A 7 -23.25 6.58 13.40
CA GLN A 7 -24.69 6.86 13.35
C GLN A 7 -25.56 5.60 13.40
N SER A 8 -24.99 4.43 13.09
CA SER A 8 -25.69 3.15 13.22
C SER A 8 -24.71 1.99 13.38
N GLU A 9 -25.21 0.85 13.86
CA GLU A 9 -24.46 -0.42 13.94
C GLU A 9 -24.11 -1.00 12.56
N GLN A 10 -24.77 -0.54 11.49
CA GLN A 10 -24.44 -0.90 10.10
C GLN A 10 -23.47 0.11 9.44
N GLN A 11 -23.00 1.13 10.16
CA GLN A 11 -22.02 2.05 9.62
C GLN A 11 -20.68 1.33 9.47
N ALA A 12 -20.28 1.10 8.22
CA ALA A 12 -18.96 0.58 7.92
C ALA A 12 -17.89 1.56 8.43
N LEU A 13 -17.09 1.10 9.39
CA LEU A 13 -15.88 1.79 9.82
C LEU A 13 -14.81 1.57 8.75
N LYS A 14 -14.20 2.66 8.29
CA LYS A 14 -13.03 2.58 7.42
C LYS A 14 -11.81 2.29 8.28
N SER A 15 -11.04 1.29 7.89
CA SER A 15 -9.83 0.89 8.59
C SER A 15 -8.92 0.13 7.63
N ARG A 16 -7.61 0.37 7.72
CA ARG A 16 -6.59 -0.49 7.10
C ARG A 16 -6.65 -1.94 7.63
N TRP A 17 -7.19 -2.11 8.83
CA TRP A 17 -7.20 -3.35 9.60
C TRP A 17 -8.53 -4.09 9.58
N MET A 18 -9.58 -3.46 9.05
CA MET A 18 -10.91 -4.07 8.98
C MET A 18 -11.57 -3.75 7.64
N ILE A 19 -12.18 -4.75 7.03
CA ILE A 19 -12.93 -4.56 5.80
C ILE A 19 -14.34 -5.11 5.92
N TRP A 20 -15.30 -4.37 5.35
CA TRP A 20 -16.66 -4.85 5.16
C TRP A 20 -16.75 -5.57 3.81
N CYS A 21 -16.98 -6.87 3.82
CA CYS A 21 -17.12 -7.69 2.62
C CYS A 21 -18.29 -8.67 2.81
N GLU A 22 -19.14 -8.83 1.79
CA GLU A 22 -20.27 -9.78 1.79
C GLU A 22 -21.18 -9.71 3.05
N GLY A 23 -21.40 -8.51 3.59
CA GLY A 23 -22.25 -8.30 4.77
C GLY A 23 -21.62 -8.66 6.11
N ARG A 24 -20.28 -8.85 6.15
CA ARG A 24 -19.52 -9.16 7.36
C ARG A 24 -18.31 -8.23 7.50
N ILE A 25 -17.85 -8.07 8.75
CA ILE A 25 -16.58 -7.40 9.07
C ILE A 25 -15.50 -8.47 9.20
N PHE A 26 -14.40 -8.30 8.47
CA PHE A 26 -13.18 -9.09 8.62
C PHE A 26 -12.10 -8.23 9.26
N ILE A 27 -11.41 -8.76 10.29
CA ILE A 27 -10.14 -8.19 10.75
C ILE A 27 -9.10 -8.74 9.79
N VAL A 28 -8.52 -7.85 8.99
CA VAL A 28 -7.65 -8.23 7.86
C VAL A 28 -6.19 -8.30 8.30
N ASP A 29 -5.76 -7.46 9.23
CA ASP A 29 -4.43 -7.52 9.83
C ASP A 29 -4.49 -6.89 11.24
N LEU A 30 -3.76 -7.44 12.21
CA LEU A 30 -3.61 -6.86 13.54
C LEU A 30 -2.35 -6.01 13.48
N ALA A 31 -2.51 -4.70 13.64
CA ALA A 31 -1.47 -3.68 13.53
C ALA A 31 -0.24 -3.94 14.40
N GLU A 32 0.62 -4.85 13.98
CA GLU A 32 1.90 -5.08 14.61
C GLU A 32 2.94 -4.11 14.07
N GLY A 33 3.99 -3.86 14.85
CA GLY A 33 5.08 -2.97 14.45
C GLY A 33 5.75 -3.36 13.13
N LEU A 34 5.59 -4.62 12.70
CA LEU A 34 6.09 -5.12 11.41
C LEU A 34 5.40 -4.43 10.22
N HIS A 35 4.07 -4.46 10.15
CA HIS A 35 3.32 -3.87 9.05
C HIS A 35 3.67 -2.38 8.88
N GLU A 36 3.54 -1.59 9.96
CA GLU A 36 3.80 -0.16 9.91
C GLU A 36 5.25 0.16 9.51
N LYS A 37 6.22 -0.66 9.94
CA LYS A 37 7.62 -0.47 9.56
C LYS A 37 7.84 -0.72 8.07
N VAL A 38 7.19 -1.74 7.49
CA VAL A 38 7.24 -2.00 6.04
C VAL A 38 6.62 -0.84 5.28
N VAL A 39 5.44 -0.36 5.69
CA VAL A 39 4.76 0.78 5.05
C VAL A 39 5.62 2.04 5.07
N VAL A 40 6.20 2.39 6.22
CA VAL A 40 7.07 3.56 6.38
C VAL A 40 8.32 3.45 5.52
N ASP A 41 8.95 2.28 5.45
CA ASP A 41 10.19 2.11 4.73
C ASP A 41 9.96 2.03 3.21
N VAL A 42 8.85 1.45 2.75
CA VAL A 42 8.40 1.54 1.34
C VAL A 42 8.12 2.99 0.97
N ASN A 43 7.43 3.73 1.84
CA ASN A 43 7.16 5.14 1.65
C ASN A 43 8.45 5.95 1.43
N ARG A 44 9.40 5.80 2.35
CA ARG A 44 10.71 6.43 2.29
C ARG A 44 11.48 6.03 1.03
N ALA A 45 11.46 4.75 0.67
CA ALA A 45 12.17 4.25 -0.50
C ALA A 45 11.64 4.85 -1.81
N MET A 46 10.31 4.92 -1.98
CA MET A 46 9.68 5.57 -3.13
C MET A 46 10.09 7.04 -3.23
N ARG A 47 10.00 7.79 -2.12
CA ARG A 47 10.36 9.22 -2.08
C ARG A 47 11.82 9.44 -2.48
N ASN A 48 12.73 8.63 -1.95
CA ASN A 48 14.15 8.70 -2.30
C ASN A 48 14.40 8.33 -3.76
N ALA A 49 13.70 7.32 -4.28
CA ALA A 49 13.86 6.83 -5.64
C ALA A 49 13.45 7.86 -6.71
N THR A 50 12.61 8.83 -6.36
CA THR A 50 12.26 9.93 -7.29
C THR A 50 13.45 10.83 -7.64
N GLY A 51 14.50 10.89 -6.82
CA GLY A 51 15.59 11.87 -6.94
C GLY A 51 15.23 13.27 -6.43
N THR A 52 13.94 13.55 -6.20
CA THR A 52 13.42 14.87 -5.81
C THR A 52 12.69 14.89 -4.45
N GLY A 53 12.56 13.73 -3.80
CA GLY A 53 11.66 13.59 -2.65
C GLY A 53 10.21 13.92 -3.02
N ASP A 54 9.53 14.71 -2.17
CA ASP A 54 8.12 15.10 -2.39
C ASP A 54 7.93 16.35 -3.25
N ASN A 55 8.98 16.80 -3.95
CA ASN A 55 8.89 18.02 -4.76
C ASN A 55 7.98 17.84 -5.97
N ASN A 56 7.82 16.62 -6.49
CA ASN A 56 7.04 16.35 -7.69
C ASN A 56 6.03 15.21 -7.53
N LEU A 57 6.38 14.17 -6.77
CA LEU A 57 5.49 13.06 -6.41
C LEU A 57 5.26 13.10 -4.90
N VAL A 58 4.04 13.42 -4.46
CA VAL A 58 3.70 13.60 -3.05
C VAL A 58 3.19 12.28 -2.48
N SER A 59 3.68 11.92 -1.30
CA SER A 59 3.08 10.86 -0.50
C SER A 59 1.88 11.37 0.29
N SER A 60 0.76 10.64 0.21
CA SER A 60 -0.49 10.96 0.92
C SER A 60 -0.85 9.93 1.99
N GLY A 61 0.06 8.99 2.30
CA GLY A 61 -0.19 7.91 3.25
C GLY A 61 -1.49 7.16 2.94
N ALA A 62 -2.33 6.97 3.96
CA ALA A 62 -3.61 6.26 3.88
C ALA A 62 -4.80 7.10 3.35
N ALA A 63 -4.54 8.17 2.58
CA ALA A 63 -5.60 9.03 2.07
C ALA A 63 -6.59 8.26 1.17
N TYR A 64 -7.87 8.30 1.58
CA TYR A 64 -8.99 7.75 0.82
C TYR A 64 -9.41 8.69 -0.33
N ILE A 65 -10.05 8.16 -1.36
CA ILE A 65 -10.46 8.91 -2.58
C ILE A 65 -11.69 9.82 -2.37
N GLY A 66 -12.10 10.07 -1.12
CA GLY A 66 -13.05 11.13 -0.80
C GLY A 66 -14.49 10.91 -1.29
N GLU A 67 -15.21 12.01 -1.44
CA GLU A 67 -16.55 12.09 -2.07
C GLU A 67 -16.49 12.07 -3.61
N HIS A 68 -15.29 11.99 -4.18
CA HIS A 68 -15.00 12.17 -5.60
C HIS A 68 -15.27 10.93 -6.46
N ARG A 69 -15.60 9.83 -5.80
CA ARG A 69 -16.10 8.55 -6.35
C ARG A 69 -17.53 8.61 -6.90
N ARG A 70 -18.24 9.74 -6.82
CA ARG A 70 -19.64 9.88 -7.30
C ARG A 70 -19.82 9.74 -8.81
N THR A 71 -18.74 9.85 -9.59
CA THR A 71 -18.76 9.66 -11.05
C THR A 71 -18.42 8.24 -11.48
N LEU A 72 -18.09 7.35 -10.53
CA LEU A 72 -17.84 5.94 -10.78
C LEU A 72 -19.14 5.13 -10.78
N PRO A 73 -19.17 3.96 -11.44
CA PRO A 73 -20.24 2.98 -11.25
C PRO A 73 -20.52 2.74 -9.76
N ALA A 74 -21.79 2.57 -9.39
CA ALA A 74 -22.22 2.59 -7.99
C ALA A 74 -21.58 1.49 -7.15
N ASP A 75 -21.37 0.32 -7.74
CA ASP A 75 -20.67 -0.83 -7.17
C ASP A 75 -19.19 -0.53 -6.91
N VAL A 76 -18.49 0.07 -7.88
CA VAL A 76 -17.08 0.51 -7.72
C VAL A 76 -16.97 1.60 -6.66
N SER A 77 -17.89 2.57 -6.67
CA SER A 77 -17.94 3.65 -5.70
C SER A 77 -18.18 3.14 -4.28
N ALA A 78 -19.04 2.12 -4.12
CA ALA A 78 -19.30 1.46 -2.85
C ALA A 78 -18.10 0.63 -2.38
N LEU A 79 -17.44 -0.08 -3.30
CA LEU A 79 -16.23 -0.85 -3.02
C LEU A 79 -15.09 0.05 -2.53
N LEU A 80 -14.75 1.10 -3.29
CA LEU A 80 -13.71 2.07 -2.93
C LEU A 80 -14.07 2.89 -1.68
N ALA A 81 -15.35 2.96 -1.31
CA ALA A 81 -15.79 3.63 -0.08
C ALA A 81 -15.18 3.02 1.18
N LEU A 82 -14.93 1.71 1.12
CA LEU A 82 -14.58 0.85 2.24
C LEU A 82 -13.07 0.61 2.33
N LEU A 83 -12.30 1.14 1.38
CA LEU A 83 -10.87 0.91 1.28
C LEU A 83 -10.06 2.13 1.72
N GLU A 84 -8.99 1.85 2.46
CA GLU A 84 -7.91 2.76 2.78
C GLU A 84 -6.61 2.08 2.38
N PRO A 85 -5.77 2.71 1.53
CA PRO A 85 -4.49 2.12 1.20
C PRO A 85 -3.54 2.23 2.38
N ASP A 86 -2.50 1.40 2.40
CA ASP A 86 -1.44 1.55 3.41
C ASP A 86 -0.53 2.74 3.10
N CYS A 87 -0.27 2.96 1.81
CA CYS A 87 0.37 4.18 1.34
C CYS A 87 -0.11 4.52 -0.08
N SER A 88 -0.06 5.81 -0.44
CA SER A 88 -0.40 6.27 -1.77
C SER A 88 0.44 7.46 -2.20
N PHE A 89 0.57 7.64 -3.51
CA PHE A 89 1.35 8.70 -4.12
C PHE A 89 0.62 9.31 -5.31
N GLY A 90 0.80 10.60 -5.50
CA GLY A 90 0.25 11.33 -6.64
C GLY A 90 1.09 12.55 -7.01
N PRO A 91 0.87 13.13 -8.20
CA PRO A 91 1.57 14.33 -8.61
C PRO A 91 1.28 15.50 -7.68
N ARG A 92 2.28 16.34 -7.45
CA ARG A 92 2.14 17.57 -6.68
C ARG A 92 1.18 18.53 -7.36
N GLU A 93 0.40 19.25 -6.56
CA GLU A 93 -0.41 20.37 -7.02
C GLU A 93 0.45 21.38 -7.80
N ASN A 94 -0.02 21.79 -8.98
CA ASN A 94 0.64 22.70 -9.92
C ASN A 94 1.87 22.12 -10.65
N LEU A 95 2.06 20.80 -10.68
CA LEU A 95 3.04 20.19 -11.54
C LEU A 95 2.74 20.55 -13.01
N ARG A 96 3.67 21.23 -13.69
CA ARG A 96 3.47 21.68 -15.06
C ARG A 96 3.25 20.49 -15.99
N GLY A 97 2.16 20.53 -16.75
CA GLY A 97 1.81 19.50 -17.73
C GLY A 97 0.99 18.33 -17.16
N ALA A 98 0.84 18.22 -15.84
CA ALA A 98 -0.07 17.26 -15.23
C ALA A 98 -1.50 17.81 -15.26
N GLU A 99 -2.43 17.04 -15.82
CA GLU A 99 -3.84 17.42 -15.89
C GLU A 99 -4.67 16.61 -14.91
N LEU A 100 -5.27 17.28 -13.93
CA LEU A 100 -6.12 16.63 -12.96
C LEU A 100 -7.39 16.08 -13.63
N PRO A 101 -7.69 14.77 -13.51
CA PRO A 101 -8.90 14.23 -14.11
C PRO A 101 -10.17 14.89 -13.54
N PRO A 102 -11.24 15.01 -14.35
CA PRO A 102 -12.51 15.53 -13.88
C PRO A 102 -12.98 14.78 -12.63
N SER A 103 -13.50 15.54 -11.65
CA SER A 103 -13.99 15.05 -10.36
C SER A 103 -12.93 14.79 -9.28
N PHE A 104 -11.63 14.82 -9.59
CA PHE A 104 -10.59 14.71 -8.56
C PHE A 104 -10.18 16.08 -8.00
N ASN A 105 -9.59 16.06 -6.81
CA ASN A 105 -8.76 17.15 -6.29
C ASN A 105 -7.33 16.62 -6.08
N TRP A 106 -6.34 17.50 -6.01
CA TRP A 106 -4.93 17.10 -5.89
C TRP A 106 -4.59 16.32 -4.61
N TRP A 107 -5.39 16.44 -3.55
CA TRP A 107 -5.17 15.72 -2.28
C TRP A 107 -5.68 14.28 -2.31
N THR A 108 -6.59 13.95 -3.23
CA THR A 108 -7.16 12.60 -3.36
C THR A 108 -6.76 11.90 -4.65
N PHE A 109 -6.05 12.62 -5.54
CA PHE A 109 -5.57 12.10 -6.81
C PHE A 109 -4.24 11.36 -6.64
N HIS A 110 -4.27 10.05 -6.86
CA HIS A 110 -3.12 9.18 -6.65
C HIS A 110 -2.91 8.29 -7.87
N THR A 111 -1.67 8.20 -8.32
CA THR A 111 -1.24 7.36 -9.44
C THR A 111 -0.68 6.02 -8.99
N LEU A 112 -0.28 5.92 -7.72
CA LEU A 112 0.21 4.68 -7.10
C LEU A 112 -0.53 4.41 -5.80
N LYS A 113 -1.04 3.18 -5.65
CA LYS A 113 -1.53 2.61 -4.39
C LYS A 113 -0.59 1.51 -3.92
N VAL A 114 -0.36 1.44 -2.61
CA VAL A 114 0.46 0.41 -1.96
C VAL A 114 -0.39 -0.28 -0.90
N GLU A 115 -0.38 -1.61 -0.94
CA GLU A 115 -1.02 -2.49 0.03
C GLU A 115 0.05 -3.44 0.61
N VAL A 116 0.10 -3.54 1.92
CA VAL A 116 0.98 -4.43 2.66
C VAL A 116 0.10 -5.41 3.44
N GLY A 117 0.11 -6.66 3.00
CA GLY A 117 -0.56 -7.75 3.69
C GLY A 117 0.43 -8.51 4.55
N VAL A 118 0.54 -8.16 5.83
CA VAL A 118 1.15 -9.05 6.82
C VAL A 118 0.05 -9.98 7.32
N PHE A 119 0.30 -11.28 7.32
CA PHE A 119 -0.70 -12.30 7.72
C PHE A 119 -1.95 -12.42 6.80
N GLN A 120 -2.17 -11.46 5.89
CA GLN A 120 -3.21 -11.52 4.84
C GLN A 120 -2.80 -12.45 3.71
N THR A 121 -3.77 -13.15 3.12
CA THR A 121 -3.57 -13.93 1.90
C THR A 121 -3.69 -13.08 0.64
N TRP A 122 -3.14 -13.57 -0.48
CA TRP A 122 -3.39 -12.98 -1.80
C TRP A 122 -4.87 -12.98 -2.14
N GLY A 123 -5.49 -14.17 -2.19
CA GLY A 123 -6.91 -14.33 -2.49
C GLY A 123 -7.82 -14.26 -1.25
N GLY A 124 -9.13 -14.31 -1.51
CA GLY A 124 -10.18 -14.34 -0.49
C GLY A 124 -10.81 -12.96 -0.21
N PRO A 125 -11.95 -12.92 0.53
CA PRO A 125 -12.61 -11.67 0.89
C PRO A 125 -11.67 -10.76 1.69
N GLY A 126 -11.39 -9.56 1.16
CA GLY A 126 -10.48 -8.61 1.80
C GLY A 126 -8.98 -8.86 1.60
N GLY A 127 -8.60 -9.91 0.87
CA GLY A 127 -7.21 -10.18 0.51
C GLY A 127 -6.62 -9.16 -0.45
N LEU A 128 -5.32 -9.27 -0.72
CA LEU A 128 -4.60 -8.34 -1.59
C LEU A 128 -5.18 -8.28 -3.02
N ASP A 129 -5.66 -9.41 -3.57
CA ASP A 129 -6.31 -9.47 -4.89
C ASP A 129 -7.56 -8.60 -4.93
N PHE A 130 -8.44 -8.74 -3.93
CA PHE A 130 -9.66 -7.94 -3.81
C PHE A 130 -9.37 -6.44 -3.78
N LYS A 131 -8.37 -6.02 -2.99
CA LYS A 131 -7.97 -4.60 -2.92
C LYS A 131 -7.35 -4.13 -4.22
N THR A 132 -6.52 -4.96 -4.86
CA THR A 132 -5.91 -4.66 -6.15
C THR A 132 -6.98 -4.40 -7.21
N ASP A 133 -7.92 -5.33 -7.37
CA ASP A 133 -9.01 -5.24 -8.32
C ASP A 133 -9.85 -3.99 -8.12
N ALA A 134 -10.09 -3.62 -6.86
CA ALA A 134 -10.77 -2.38 -6.52
C ALA A 134 -9.96 -1.15 -6.96
N TRP A 135 -8.69 -1.06 -6.60
CA TRP A 135 -7.85 0.09 -6.94
C TRP A 135 -7.65 0.26 -8.43
N ARG A 136 -7.55 -0.83 -9.19
CA ARG A 136 -7.44 -0.79 -10.67
C ARG A 136 -8.66 -0.16 -11.34
N GLN A 137 -9.81 -0.18 -10.67
CA GLN A 137 -11.04 0.46 -11.16
C GLN A 137 -11.09 1.95 -10.81
N CYS A 138 -10.17 2.46 -9.99
CA CYS A 138 -10.09 3.88 -9.69
C CYS A 138 -9.41 4.64 -10.85
N PRO A 139 -10.07 5.65 -11.45
CA PRO A 139 -9.42 6.51 -12.43
C PRO A 139 -8.19 7.19 -11.84
N GLY A 140 -7.14 7.30 -12.64
CA GLY A 140 -5.89 7.90 -12.20
C GLY A 140 -4.87 6.92 -11.64
N VAL A 141 -5.30 5.77 -11.13
CA VAL A 141 -4.38 4.77 -10.59
C VAL A 141 -3.68 4.06 -11.75
N GLU A 142 -2.38 4.33 -11.90
CA GLU A 142 -1.51 3.74 -12.92
C GLU A 142 -0.83 2.46 -12.42
N TYR A 143 -0.63 2.37 -11.10
CA TYR A 143 0.08 1.29 -10.44
C TYR A 143 -0.59 0.89 -9.12
N VAL A 144 -0.61 -0.42 -8.86
CA VAL A 144 -0.91 -0.98 -7.55
C VAL A 144 0.24 -1.90 -7.15
N LEU A 145 0.91 -1.58 -6.05
CA LEU A 145 1.96 -2.41 -5.47
C LEU A 145 1.39 -3.16 -4.27
N CYS A 146 1.37 -4.48 -4.33
CA CYS A 146 1.04 -5.34 -3.21
C CYS A 146 2.30 -6.03 -2.69
N ILE A 147 2.46 -6.06 -1.37
CA ILE A 147 3.51 -6.79 -0.68
C ILE A 147 2.85 -7.76 0.29
N HIS A 148 3.15 -9.04 0.16
CA HIS A 148 2.68 -10.10 1.05
C HIS A 148 3.82 -10.61 1.92
N ILE A 149 3.57 -10.71 3.23
CA ILE A 149 4.47 -11.32 4.21
C ILE A 149 3.67 -12.37 5.00
N SER A 150 4.10 -13.63 4.96
CA SER A 150 3.46 -14.70 5.71
C SER A 150 3.72 -14.60 7.21
N ALA A 151 2.89 -15.29 7.98
CA ALA A 151 2.94 -15.23 9.44
C ALA A 151 4.26 -15.71 10.06
N ASP A 152 4.84 -16.72 9.43
CA ASP A 152 6.12 -17.30 9.82
C ASP A 152 7.32 -16.56 9.23
N LEU A 153 7.08 -15.44 8.52
CA LEU A 153 8.08 -14.60 7.86
C LEU A 153 8.91 -15.34 6.79
N ASN A 154 8.48 -16.51 6.34
CA ASN A 154 9.21 -17.33 5.36
C ASN A 154 8.83 -17.01 3.92
N VAL A 155 7.62 -16.48 3.70
CA VAL A 155 7.16 -16.01 2.39
C VAL A 155 7.17 -14.48 2.42
N CYS A 156 7.90 -13.90 1.47
CA CYS A 156 7.87 -12.47 1.21
C CYS A 156 7.77 -12.27 -0.30
N GLN A 157 6.62 -11.77 -0.75
CA GLN A 157 6.28 -11.66 -2.16
C GLN A 157 5.78 -10.27 -2.48
N PHE A 158 5.86 -9.90 -3.75
CA PHE A 158 5.26 -8.70 -4.28
C PHE A 158 4.52 -8.97 -5.59
N ARG A 159 3.61 -8.06 -5.91
CA ARG A 159 3.02 -7.92 -7.23
C ARG A 159 2.93 -6.43 -7.55
N LEU A 160 3.40 -6.05 -8.73
CA LEU A 160 3.23 -4.70 -9.26
C LEU A 160 2.30 -4.77 -10.46
N ASP A 161 1.05 -4.41 -10.24
CA ASP A 161 0.07 -4.30 -11.31
C ASP A 161 0.13 -2.89 -11.91
N SER A 162 0.01 -2.83 -13.23
CA SER A 162 -0.07 -1.56 -13.95
C SER A 162 -1.18 -1.61 -15.00
N THR A 163 -1.66 -0.45 -15.42
CA THR A 163 -2.68 -0.36 -16.48
C THR A 163 -2.23 -0.96 -17.82
N LEU A 164 -0.93 -1.19 -18.02
CA LEU A 164 -0.36 -1.77 -19.24
C LEU A 164 -0.20 -3.30 -19.22
N ASN A 165 0.13 -3.87 -18.06
CA ASN A 165 0.60 -5.27 -17.98
C ASN A 165 -0.42 -6.26 -17.39
N GLY A 166 -1.67 -5.83 -17.12
CA GLY A 166 -2.70 -6.74 -16.60
C GLY A 166 -2.36 -7.27 -15.20
N ASP A 167 -2.99 -8.35 -14.75
CA ASP A 167 -2.66 -9.04 -13.49
C ASP A 167 -1.36 -9.82 -13.65
N MET A 168 -0.36 -9.44 -12.86
CA MET A 168 0.90 -10.18 -12.80
C MET A 168 0.83 -11.30 -11.75
N PRO A 169 1.57 -12.41 -11.87
CA PRO A 169 1.67 -13.36 -10.77
C PRO A 169 2.48 -12.75 -9.61
N PRO A 170 2.15 -13.08 -8.35
CA PRO A 170 3.02 -12.83 -7.21
C PRO A 170 4.44 -13.34 -7.45
N THR A 171 5.44 -12.56 -7.08
CA THR A 171 6.86 -12.85 -7.27
C THR A 171 7.59 -12.73 -5.94
N ASP A 172 8.51 -13.65 -5.66
CA ASP A 172 9.32 -13.60 -4.43
C ASP A 172 10.19 -12.32 -4.39
N ILE A 173 10.26 -11.70 -3.21
CA ILE A 173 11.20 -10.60 -2.96
C ILE A 173 12.55 -11.23 -2.60
N VAL A 174 13.49 -11.15 -3.54
CA VAL A 174 14.85 -11.68 -3.43
C VAL A 174 15.85 -10.59 -3.75
N ASN A 175 17.14 -10.86 -3.56
CA ASN A 175 18.18 -9.88 -3.91
C ASN A 175 18.02 -9.40 -5.36
N ASN A 176 18.03 -8.08 -5.55
CA ASN A 176 17.73 -7.39 -6.81
C ASN A 176 16.27 -7.45 -7.30
N SER A 177 15.28 -7.66 -6.43
CA SER A 177 13.87 -7.36 -6.74
C SER A 177 13.65 -5.85 -6.91
N VAL A 178 13.99 -5.34 -8.09
CA VAL A 178 13.88 -3.92 -8.47
C VAL A 178 12.55 -3.69 -9.19
N LEU A 179 11.73 -2.82 -8.61
CA LEU A 179 10.58 -2.23 -9.28
C LEU A 179 11.05 -1.08 -10.17
N GLU A 180 10.48 -1.02 -11.37
CA GLU A 180 10.65 0.11 -12.27
C GLU A 180 9.29 0.75 -12.53
N PHE A 181 9.22 2.07 -12.35
CA PHE A 181 8.05 2.85 -12.67
C PHE A 181 8.39 3.85 -13.77
N ASP A 182 7.50 3.96 -14.75
CA ASP A 182 7.54 5.07 -15.71
C ASP A 182 7.28 6.39 -14.97
N ALA A 183 8.25 7.32 -15.07
CA ALA A 183 8.21 8.58 -14.36
C ALA A 183 7.03 9.47 -14.80
N ARG A 184 6.67 9.45 -16.07
CA ARG A 184 5.56 10.25 -16.62
C ARG A 184 4.24 9.72 -16.11
N ARG A 185 4.05 8.40 -16.09
CA ARG A 185 2.84 7.76 -15.54
C ARG A 185 2.70 8.03 -14.04
N LEU A 186 3.79 7.93 -13.26
CA LEU A 186 3.76 8.30 -11.84
C LEU A 186 3.35 9.77 -11.62
N LEU A 187 3.81 10.67 -12.49
CA LEU A 187 3.50 12.10 -12.41
C LEU A 187 2.22 12.50 -13.15
N TRP A 188 1.48 11.54 -13.71
CA TRP A 188 0.32 11.80 -14.57
C TRP A 188 0.60 12.82 -15.69
N LEU A 189 1.75 12.66 -16.34
CA LEU A 189 2.19 13.46 -17.47
C LEU A 189 1.91 12.73 -18.79
N PRO A 190 1.58 13.47 -19.87
CA PRO A 190 1.47 12.88 -21.20
C PRO A 190 2.77 12.17 -21.65
N PRO A 191 2.67 11.13 -22.49
CA PRO A 191 3.86 10.52 -23.10
C PRO A 191 4.74 11.56 -23.80
N GLY A 192 6.05 11.51 -23.55
CA GLY A 192 7.01 12.44 -24.15
C GLY A 192 7.08 13.83 -23.51
N ALA A 193 6.24 14.14 -22.50
CA ALA A 193 6.37 15.38 -21.75
C ALA A 193 7.72 15.48 -21.04
N ASP A 194 8.21 16.71 -20.86
CA ASP A 194 9.42 16.98 -20.10
C ASP A 194 9.21 16.63 -18.63
N LEU A 195 10.20 15.94 -18.04
CA LEU A 195 10.19 15.64 -16.62
C LEU A 195 10.72 16.82 -15.81
N PRO A 196 10.28 16.97 -14.54
CA PRO A 196 10.88 17.93 -13.64
C PRO A 196 12.39 17.71 -13.49
N ALA A 197 13.14 18.79 -13.37
CA ALA A 197 14.59 18.72 -13.20
C ALA A 197 14.95 17.87 -11.97
N GLY A 198 15.81 16.87 -12.16
CA GLY A 198 16.26 15.96 -11.11
C GLY A 198 15.31 14.79 -10.80
N PHE A 199 14.14 14.72 -11.44
CA PHE A 199 13.26 13.57 -11.30
C PHE A 199 13.81 12.38 -12.10
N ASN A 200 13.98 11.23 -11.43
CA ASN A 200 14.56 10.04 -12.04
C ASN A 200 13.61 9.41 -13.08
N ASP A 201 14.18 8.93 -14.18
CA ASP A 201 13.48 8.22 -15.26
C ASP A 201 14.32 7.01 -15.73
N PRO A 202 13.90 5.76 -15.46
CA PRO A 202 12.75 5.37 -14.65
C PRO A 202 12.99 5.62 -13.15
N VAL A 203 11.89 5.65 -12.37
CA VAL A 203 11.97 5.60 -10.90
C VAL A 203 12.18 4.14 -10.49
N ARG A 204 13.27 3.85 -9.76
CA ARG A 204 13.67 2.49 -9.38
C ARG A 204 13.69 2.28 -7.87
N VAL A 205 12.98 1.25 -7.40
CA VAL A 205 12.98 0.84 -5.98
C VAL A 205 13.38 -0.62 -5.86
N ASN A 206 14.47 -0.90 -5.15
CA ASN A 206 14.83 -2.26 -4.78
C ASN A 206 14.07 -2.67 -3.51
N LEU A 207 13.02 -3.48 -3.65
CA LEU A 207 12.18 -3.90 -2.53
C LEU A 207 12.94 -4.76 -1.51
N PHE A 208 13.89 -5.58 -1.95
CA PHE A 208 14.67 -6.41 -1.04
C PHE A 208 15.44 -5.56 -0.02
N ASN A 209 16.03 -4.45 -0.49
CA ASN A 209 16.72 -3.50 0.40
C ASN A 209 15.78 -2.80 1.38
N VAL A 210 14.48 -2.80 1.12
CA VAL A 210 13.45 -2.22 1.99
C VAL A 210 12.97 -3.24 3.02
N VAL A 211 12.59 -4.44 2.58
CA VAL A 211 11.90 -5.42 3.43
C VAL A 211 12.86 -6.31 4.22
N GLU A 212 13.98 -6.74 3.63
CA GLU A 212 14.85 -7.75 4.27
C GLU A 212 15.44 -7.29 5.62
N PRO A 213 15.88 -6.02 5.80
CA PRO A 213 16.35 -5.55 7.10
C PRO A 213 15.27 -5.63 8.18
N ILE A 214 14.00 -5.41 7.80
CA ILE A 214 12.85 -5.46 8.70
C ILE A 214 12.56 -6.90 9.09
N LEU A 215 12.51 -7.81 8.11
CA LEU A 215 12.28 -9.23 8.35
C LEU A 215 13.39 -9.86 9.19
N THR A 216 14.66 -9.50 8.94
CA THR A 216 15.79 -9.93 9.75
C THR A 216 15.63 -9.51 11.21
N ALA A 217 15.22 -8.26 11.46
CA ALA A 217 14.98 -7.78 12.81
C ALA A 217 13.79 -8.50 13.49
N ALA A 218 12.69 -8.73 12.76
CA ALA A 218 11.51 -9.43 13.27
C ALA A 218 11.83 -10.89 13.62
N ARG A 219 12.51 -11.63 12.73
CA ARG A 219 12.97 -13.01 12.98
C ARG A 219 13.86 -13.10 14.21
N ARG A 220 14.75 -12.11 14.41
CA ARG A 220 15.60 -12.04 15.59
C ARG A 220 14.79 -11.86 16.87
N GLN A 221 13.78 -11.00 16.86
CA GLN A 221 12.92 -10.78 18.02
C GLN A 221 12.16 -12.05 18.40
N ILE A 222 11.54 -12.70 17.41
CA ILE A 222 10.83 -13.99 17.61
C ILE A 222 11.75 -15.04 18.23
N ALA A 223 13.00 -15.14 17.75
CA ALA A 223 13.96 -16.09 18.28
C ALA A 223 14.36 -15.78 19.74
N LEU A 224 14.42 -14.49 20.12
CA LEU A 224 14.68 -14.08 21.50
C LEU A 224 13.51 -14.43 22.41
N ASP A 225 12.29 -14.12 21.99
CA ASP A 225 11.07 -14.39 22.76
C ASP A 225 10.90 -15.92 22.96
N GLN A 226 11.18 -16.72 21.94
CA GLN A 226 11.17 -18.18 22.03
C GLN A 226 12.24 -18.72 22.99
N ALA A 227 13.43 -18.12 23.01
CA ALA A 227 14.50 -18.52 23.92
C ALA A 227 14.18 -18.16 25.37
N GLU A 228 13.58 -16.99 25.61
CA GLU A 228 13.11 -16.58 26.94
C GLU A 228 12.01 -17.52 27.44
N GLN A 229 11.01 -17.82 26.61
CA GLN A 229 9.95 -18.76 26.96
C GLN A 229 10.50 -20.15 27.30
N ALA A 230 11.47 -20.65 26.52
CA ALA A 230 12.10 -21.94 26.79
C ALA A 230 12.88 -21.96 28.11
N LEU A 231 13.48 -20.83 28.50
CA LEU A 231 14.15 -20.69 29.80
C LEU A 231 13.15 -20.66 30.96
N GLU A 232 12.03 -19.94 30.82
CA GLU A 232 10.95 -19.90 31.81
C GLU A 232 10.31 -21.28 32.02
N ASP A 233 10.02 -21.98 30.92
CA ASP A 233 9.47 -23.34 30.94
C ASP A 233 10.46 -24.32 31.61
N ALA A 234 11.77 -24.20 31.34
CA ALA A 234 12.79 -25.01 31.98
C ALA A 234 13.00 -24.66 33.47
N ALA A 235 12.72 -23.42 33.87
CA ALA A 235 12.83 -22.95 35.25
C ALA A 235 11.60 -23.27 36.12
N GLY A 236 10.49 -23.75 35.52
CA GLY A 236 9.26 -24.10 36.23
C GLY A 236 8.53 -22.88 36.81
N LEU A 237 8.74 -21.69 36.26
CA LEU A 237 8.05 -20.47 36.69
C LEU A 237 6.59 -20.48 36.20
N PRO A 238 5.60 -20.13 37.04
CA PRO A 238 4.20 -20.13 36.64
C PRO A 238 3.91 -19.01 35.63
N ARG A 239 3.11 -19.33 34.61
CA ARG A 239 2.62 -18.39 33.59
C ARG A 239 1.76 -17.30 34.24
N HIS A 240 2.04 -16.03 33.96
CA HIS A 240 1.22 -14.88 34.36
C HIS A 240 0.26 -14.46 33.25
#